data_AF-A0A817XSV0-F1
#
_entry.id   AF-A0A817XSV0-F1
#
_cell.length_a   1.000
_cell.length_b   1.000
_cell.length_c   1.000
_cell.angle_alpha   90.00
_cell.angle_beta   90.00
_cell.angle_gamma   90.00
#
_symmetry.space_group_name_H-M   'P 1'
#
loop_
_entity.id
_entity.type
_entity.pdbx_description
1 polymer ?
#
loop_
_entity_poly.entity_id
_entity_poly.type
_entity_poly.pdbx_seq_one_letter_code
_entity_poly.pdbx_strand_id
1 'polypeptide(L)'
;MIYFQLEDLPNNVKSMLKSIDLLAMCHPAHLSAKSNREKFFDSIVEDLNALQTNELYIPALGGRLDFAFSIVADDHLASNDIGGFQKSFSNGQFCRHRHINYDQRFIHLSEISHVQRTKDQHDNLVQKVLCLNNNDVIGDVIDKSPLSELIGFHAVVLLPNDVMHDLHEGLCGQVLLAMFKESSTKRLLSYAEIEDRLISFEYDSYDKKNKPPFLRKKHLHKGKIIGTASQQMFLFRLFPIIFYDIINRLDTKGCLYLFT
;
A
#
# COMPACT_ATOMS: atom_id res chain seq x y z
N MET A 1 -14.50 2.04 -7.05
CA MET A 1 -15.12 2.93 -6.04
C MET A 1 -14.01 3.81 -5.51
N ILE A 2 -14.29 5.07 -5.24
CA ILE A 2 -13.35 6.03 -4.65
C ILE A 2 -13.99 6.48 -3.35
N TYR A 3 -13.21 6.37 -2.28
CA TYR A 3 -13.61 6.80 -0.95
C TYR A 3 -12.75 7.99 -0.54
N PHE A 4 -13.23 8.74 0.44
CA PHE A 4 -12.45 9.78 1.08
C PHE A 4 -12.58 9.71 2.59
N GLN A 5 -11.61 10.32 3.25
CA GLN A 5 -11.54 10.43 4.69
C GLN A 5 -10.85 11.75 5.04
N LEU A 6 -11.30 12.39 6.12
CA LEU A 6 -10.66 13.60 6.63
C LEU A 6 -9.45 13.25 7.50
N GLU A 7 -8.28 13.77 7.13
CA GLU A 7 -7.00 13.45 7.78
C GLU A 7 -6.87 14.10 9.17
N ASP A 8 -7.50 15.26 9.38
CA ASP A 8 -7.39 16.03 10.64
C ASP A 8 -8.28 15.50 11.77
N LEU A 9 -8.98 14.38 11.54
CA LEU A 9 -9.77 13.74 12.59
C LEU A 9 -8.86 13.01 13.60
N PRO A 10 -9.26 12.93 14.88
CA PRO A 10 -8.55 12.12 15.88
C PRO A 10 -8.42 10.65 15.44
N ASN A 11 -7.28 10.00 15.73
CA ASN A 11 -6.99 8.63 15.27
C ASN A 11 -8.06 7.60 15.63
N ASN A 12 -8.65 7.71 16.83
CA ASN A 12 -9.74 6.82 17.27
C ASN A 12 -11.01 6.99 16.43
N VAL A 13 -11.25 8.18 15.88
CA VAL A 13 -12.36 8.44 14.94
C VAL A 13 -11.96 7.96 13.54
N LYS A 14 -10.75 8.29 13.08
CA LYS A 14 -10.25 7.87 11.76
C LYS A 14 -10.23 6.36 11.55
N SER A 15 -9.95 5.60 12.60
CA SER A 15 -9.95 4.13 12.51
C SER A 15 -11.35 3.49 12.36
N MET A 16 -12.42 4.29 12.41
CA MET A 16 -13.79 3.76 12.33
C MET A 16 -14.28 3.75 10.90
N LEU A 17 -14.97 2.67 10.48
CA LEU A 17 -15.58 2.59 9.15
C LEU A 17 -16.56 3.73 8.85
N LYS A 18 -17.17 4.33 9.87
CA LYS A 18 -18.10 5.46 9.72
C LYS A 18 -17.41 6.80 9.36
N SER A 19 -16.08 6.86 9.37
CA SER A 19 -15.33 8.05 8.94
C SER A 19 -14.75 7.91 7.54
N ILE A 20 -15.17 6.88 6.80
CA ILE A 20 -14.79 6.63 5.41
C ILE A 20 -16.07 6.77 4.60
N ASP A 21 -16.11 7.77 3.73
CA ASP A 21 -17.29 8.10 2.94
C ASP A 21 -17.04 7.84 1.46
N LEU A 22 -18.10 7.48 0.73
CA LEU A 22 -18.02 7.23 -0.70
C LEU A 22 -17.99 8.57 -1.45
N LEU A 23 -16.91 8.83 -2.19
CA LEU A 23 -16.79 9.99 -3.07
C LEU A 23 -17.45 9.71 -4.43
N ALA A 24 -17.08 8.59 -5.05
CA ALA A 24 -17.53 8.27 -6.40
C ALA A 24 -17.59 6.76 -6.66
N MET A 25 -18.52 6.34 -7.51
CA MET A 25 -18.65 4.94 -7.94
C MET A 25 -18.91 4.89 -9.44
N CYS A 26 -18.12 4.08 -10.14
CA CYS A 26 -18.28 3.82 -11.56
C CYS A 26 -17.98 2.34 -11.84
N HIS A 27 -18.73 1.75 -12.78
CA HIS A 27 -18.48 0.38 -13.21
C HIS A 27 -17.20 0.34 -14.07
N PRO A 28 -16.23 -0.56 -13.79
CA PRO A 28 -14.92 -0.56 -14.45
C PRO A 28 -14.98 -0.61 -15.98
N ALA A 29 -15.98 -1.29 -16.55
CA ALA A 29 -16.16 -1.36 -18.01
C ALA A 29 -16.33 0.03 -18.66
N HIS A 30 -16.93 1.01 -17.97
CA HIS A 30 -17.07 2.36 -18.49
C HIS A 30 -15.76 3.15 -18.49
N LEU A 31 -14.83 2.82 -17.59
CA LEU A 31 -13.51 3.45 -17.48
C LEU A 31 -12.46 2.84 -18.43
N SER A 32 -12.84 1.83 -19.22
CA SER A 32 -11.94 1.20 -20.20
C SER A 32 -11.62 2.13 -21.37
N ALA A 33 -12.57 2.98 -21.76
CA ALA A 33 -12.35 4.00 -22.78
C ALA A 33 -11.67 5.22 -22.14
N LYS A 34 -10.53 5.65 -22.71
CA LYS A 34 -9.75 6.79 -22.21
C LYS A 34 -10.61 8.05 -22.01
N SER A 35 -11.45 8.39 -22.98
CA SER A 35 -12.32 9.57 -22.92
C SER A 35 -13.37 9.53 -21.81
N ASN A 36 -13.89 8.34 -21.45
CA ASN A 36 -14.81 8.20 -20.33
C ASN A 36 -14.08 8.28 -19.00
N ARG A 37 -12.87 7.71 -18.94
CA ARG A 37 -12.01 7.77 -17.76
C ARG A 37 -11.61 9.22 -17.45
N GLU A 38 -11.18 9.96 -18.47
CA GLU A 38 -10.87 11.40 -18.36
C GLU A 38 -12.07 12.16 -17.79
N LYS A 39 -13.24 12.09 -18.44
CA LYS A 39 -14.47 12.74 -17.95
C LYS A 39 -14.83 12.40 -16.50
N PHE A 40 -14.66 11.13 -16.11
CA PHE A 40 -14.96 10.70 -14.76
C PHE A 40 -14.05 11.36 -13.72
N PHE A 41 -12.74 11.43 -14.01
CA PHE A 41 -11.79 12.08 -13.10
C PHE A 41 -11.83 13.60 -13.20
N ASP A 42 -12.09 14.17 -14.37
CA ASP A 42 -12.25 15.62 -14.56
C ASP A 42 -13.34 16.16 -13.63
N SER A 43 -14.50 15.49 -13.54
CA SER A 43 -15.56 15.88 -12.59
C SER A 43 -15.10 15.85 -11.13
N ILE A 44 -14.31 14.84 -10.74
CA ILE A 44 -13.77 14.75 -9.37
C ILE A 44 -12.75 15.86 -9.11
N VAL A 45 -11.88 16.14 -10.09
CA VAL A 45 -10.86 17.18 -9.99
C VAL A 45 -11.51 18.56 -9.91
N GLU A 46 -12.54 18.82 -10.71
CA GLU A 46 -13.32 20.06 -10.66
C GLU A 46 -13.93 20.30 -9.27
N ASP A 47 -14.62 19.29 -8.71
CA ASP A 47 -15.24 19.38 -7.38
C ASP A 47 -14.20 19.60 -6.28
N LEU A 48 -13.09 18.84 -6.30
CA LEU A 48 -12.03 18.99 -5.30
C LEU A 48 -11.32 20.34 -5.42
N ASN A 49 -11.07 20.83 -6.63
CA ASN A 49 -10.50 22.17 -6.83
C ASN A 49 -11.46 23.26 -6.36
N ALA A 50 -12.77 23.09 -6.57
CA ALA A 50 -13.77 24.02 -6.05
C ALA A 50 -13.77 24.05 -4.52
N LEU A 51 -13.64 22.89 -3.85
CA LEU A 51 -13.52 22.82 -2.39
C LEU A 51 -12.22 23.44 -1.85
N GLN A 52 -11.12 23.34 -2.60
CA GLN A 52 -9.83 23.92 -2.20
C GLN A 52 -9.73 25.42 -2.45
N THR A 53 -10.56 25.97 -3.34
CA THR A 53 -10.51 27.39 -3.73
C THR A 53 -11.61 28.23 -3.08
N ASN A 54 -12.70 27.60 -2.65
CA ASN A 54 -13.83 28.27 -2.02
C ASN A 54 -14.00 27.79 -0.58
N GLU A 55 -14.08 28.73 0.36
CA GLU A 55 -14.45 28.44 1.74
C GLU A 55 -15.85 27.80 1.80
N LEU A 56 -15.98 26.68 2.51
CA LEU A 56 -17.27 26.06 2.76
C LEU A 56 -17.85 26.54 4.09
N TYR A 57 -19.01 27.19 4.05
CA TYR A 57 -19.74 27.52 5.27
C TYR A 57 -20.48 26.29 5.80
N ILE A 58 -20.20 25.89 7.05
CA ILE A 58 -20.85 24.77 7.72
C ILE A 58 -21.71 25.32 8.87
N PRO A 59 -23.05 25.38 8.70
CA PRO A 59 -23.94 25.95 9.72
C PRO A 59 -23.82 25.27 11.08
N ALA A 60 -23.60 23.96 11.10
CA ALA A 60 -23.44 23.18 12.34
C ALA A 60 -22.19 23.56 13.15
N LEU A 61 -21.17 24.13 12.49
CA LEU A 61 -19.95 24.61 13.14
C LEU A 61 -19.96 26.12 13.38
N GLY A 62 -20.97 26.84 12.86
CA GLY A 62 -21.05 28.29 12.92
C GLY A 62 -19.88 29.00 12.23
N GLY A 63 -19.18 28.31 11.33
CA GLY A 63 -17.90 28.75 10.78
C GLY A 63 -17.66 28.31 9.34
N ARG A 64 -16.56 28.81 8.78
CA ARG A 64 -16.07 28.46 7.45
C ARG A 64 -14.89 27.51 7.60
N LEU A 65 -14.81 26.52 6.72
CA LEU A 65 -13.68 25.61 6.63
C LEU A 65 -13.03 25.74 5.26
N ASP A 66 -11.70 25.75 5.28
CA ASP A 66 -10.87 25.54 4.11
C ASP A 66 -10.58 24.05 3.98
N PHE A 67 -10.62 23.55 2.75
CA PHE A 67 -10.24 22.18 2.45
C PHE A 67 -8.93 22.18 1.68
N ALA A 68 -8.09 21.19 1.97
CA ALA A 68 -6.89 20.91 1.20
C ALA A 68 -6.88 19.43 0.83
N PHE A 69 -6.56 19.14 -0.42
CA PHE A 69 -6.27 17.79 -0.84
C PHE A 69 -4.96 17.32 -0.20
N SER A 70 -4.93 16.09 0.31
CA SER A 70 -3.76 15.52 0.99
C SER A 70 -3.05 14.48 0.13
N ILE A 71 -3.61 13.27 -0.01
CA ILE A 71 -2.99 12.16 -0.74
C ILE A 71 -4.06 11.29 -1.42
N VAL A 72 -3.65 10.52 -2.44
CA VAL A 72 -4.44 9.37 -2.90
C VAL A 72 -3.74 8.10 -2.42
N ALA A 73 -4.37 7.38 -1.50
CA ALA A 73 -3.91 6.08 -1.02
C ALA A 73 -4.63 4.97 -1.77
N ASP A 74 -3.87 4.06 -2.37
CA ASP A 74 -4.40 2.89 -3.07
C ASP A 74 -3.36 1.76 -3.08
N ASP A 75 -3.79 0.56 -3.47
CA ASP A 75 -2.87 -0.56 -3.67
C ASP A 75 -1.83 -0.25 -4.77
N HIS A 76 -0.80 -1.09 -4.88
CA HIS A 76 0.27 -0.87 -5.85
C HIS A 76 -0.25 -0.75 -7.30
N LEU A 77 -1.22 -1.58 -7.69
CA LEU A 77 -1.70 -1.62 -9.07
C LEU A 77 -2.51 -0.37 -9.41
N ALA A 78 -3.42 0.02 -8.53
CA ALA A 78 -4.30 1.16 -8.72
C ALA A 78 -3.55 2.50 -8.51
N SER A 79 -2.57 2.56 -7.61
CA SER A 79 -1.65 3.70 -7.50
C SER A 79 -0.84 3.93 -8.78
N ASN A 80 -0.40 2.87 -9.46
CA ASN A 80 0.26 3.02 -10.77
C ASN A 80 -0.74 3.48 -11.85
N ASP A 81 -1.96 2.94 -11.84
CA ASP A 81 -3.04 3.32 -12.77
C ASP A 81 -3.45 4.80 -12.66
N ILE A 82 -3.62 5.30 -11.43
CA ILE A 82 -3.96 6.71 -11.18
C ILE A 82 -2.76 7.63 -11.41
N GLY A 83 -1.53 7.12 -11.27
CA GLY A 83 -0.31 7.89 -11.50
C GLY A 83 0.11 8.03 -12.97
N GLY A 84 -0.52 7.31 -13.89
CA GLY A 84 -0.10 7.27 -15.31
C GLY A 84 1.15 6.38 -15.53
N PHE A 85 1.40 5.43 -14.63
CA PHE A 85 2.51 4.48 -14.72
C PHE A 85 2.06 3.15 -15.32
N GLN A 86 3.02 2.37 -15.85
CA GLN A 86 2.75 1.03 -16.32
C GLN A 86 2.34 0.11 -15.17
N LYS A 87 1.46 -0.85 -15.51
CA LYS A 87 0.93 -1.85 -14.56
C LYS A 87 1.62 -3.21 -14.67
N SER A 88 2.70 -3.27 -15.46
CA SER A 88 3.55 -4.45 -15.58
C SER A 88 4.75 -4.30 -14.66
N PHE A 89 4.91 -5.26 -13.75
CA PHE A 89 5.96 -5.22 -12.71
C PHE A 89 7.03 -6.29 -12.90
N SER A 90 7.02 -6.99 -14.04
CA SER A 90 7.92 -8.10 -14.33
C SER A 90 8.96 -7.81 -15.42
N ASN A 91 9.05 -6.55 -15.87
CA ASN A 91 10.00 -6.11 -16.90
C ASN A 91 10.21 -4.58 -16.82
N GLY A 92 11.32 -4.09 -17.36
CA GLY A 92 11.62 -2.65 -17.49
C GLY A 92 11.74 -1.92 -16.15
N GLN A 93 11.46 -0.63 -16.14
CA GLN A 93 11.37 0.16 -14.91
C GLN A 93 10.01 -0.05 -14.26
N PHE A 94 9.94 -0.34 -12.97
CA PHE A 94 8.67 -0.73 -12.33
C PHE A 94 8.34 0.07 -11.07
N CYS A 95 9.24 0.95 -10.63
CA CYS A 95 9.10 1.69 -9.38
C CYS A 95 8.67 3.13 -9.63
N ARG A 96 7.53 3.53 -9.03
CA ARG A 96 7.01 4.90 -9.14
C ARG A 96 7.87 5.96 -8.42
N HIS A 97 8.69 5.53 -7.47
CA HIS A 97 9.51 6.41 -6.63
C HIS A 97 10.98 6.52 -7.07
N ARG A 98 11.47 5.55 -7.84
CA ARG A 98 12.90 5.42 -8.17
C ARG A 98 13.09 4.87 -9.58
N HIS A 99 14.13 5.34 -10.27
CA HIS A 99 14.52 4.80 -11.56
C HIS A 99 15.34 3.52 -11.38
N ILE A 100 14.65 2.37 -11.29
CA ILE A 100 15.26 1.04 -11.11
C ILE A 100 14.67 0.09 -12.14
N ASN A 101 15.55 -0.66 -12.81
CA ASN A 101 15.14 -1.71 -13.74
C ASN A 101 14.85 -3.03 -13.02
N TYR A 102 13.99 -3.85 -13.60
CA TYR A 102 13.56 -5.12 -13.01
C TYR A 102 14.70 -6.10 -12.74
N ASP A 103 15.73 -6.14 -13.58
CA ASP A 103 16.93 -6.95 -13.39
C ASP A 103 17.75 -6.54 -12.15
N GLN A 104 17.61 -5.30 -11.69
CA GLN A 104 18.29 -4.75 -10.52
C GLN A 104 17.52 -4.98 -9.20
N ARG A 105 16.33 -5.60 -9.23
CA ARG A 105 15.43 -5.72 -8.06
C ARG A 105 16.01 -6.46 -6.84
N PHE A 106 17.05 -7.26 -7.04
CA PHE A 106 17.71 -8.03 -5.96
C PHE A 106 19.03 -7.42 -5.51
N ILE A 107 19.48 -6.33 -6.16
CA ILE A 107 20.68 -5.63 -5.75
C ILE A 107 20.36 -4.84 -4.49
N HIS A 108 21.26 -4.87 -3.51
CA HIS A 108 21.04 -4.17 -2.25
C HIS A 108 20.94 -2.65 -2.49
N LEU A 109 20.07 -1.94 -1.77
CA LEU A 109 19.85 -0.50 -2.00
C LEU A 109 21.14 0.33 -1.87
N SER A 110 22.08 -0.10 -1.02
CA SER A 110 23.40 0.56 -0.87
C SER A 110 24.33 0.34 -2.07
N GLU A 111 24.04 -0.64 -2.93
CA GLU A 111 24.86 -1.03 -4.08
C GLU A 111 24.31 -0.46 -5.40
N ILE A 112 23.13 0.15 -5.38
CA ILE A 112 22.53 0.82 -6.54
C ILE A 112 22.64 2.33 -6.34
N SER A 113 23.10 3.03 -7.38
CA SER A 113 22.86 4.45 -7.59
C SER A 113 21.35 4.68 -7.72
N HIS A 114 20.65 4.85 -6.59
CA HIS A 114 19.21 5.01 -6.56
C HIS A 114 18.85 6.50 -6.63
N VAL A 115 18.55 6.98 -7.83
CA VAL A 115 18.04 8.35 -7.99
C VAL A 115 16.55 8.35 -7.66
N GLN A 116 16.18 9.05 -6.59
CA GLN A 116 14.79 9.34 -6.31
C GLN A 116 14.22 10.15 -7.47
N ARG A 117 13.06 9.74 -7.95
CA ARG A 117 12.38 10.45 -9.03
C ARG A 117 12.00 11.85 -8.57
N THR A 118 12.38 12.86 -9.34
CA THR A 118 11.93 14.24 -9.12
C THR A 118 10.69 14.56 -9.95
N LYS A 119 9.98 15.65 -9.59
CA LYS A 119 8.85 16.14 -10.38
C LYS A 119 9.26 16.45 -11.83
N ASP A 120 10.31 17.25 -11.99
CA ASP A 120 10.84 17.63 -13.32
C ASP A 120 11.22 16.41 -14.17
N GLN A 121 11.86 15.40 -13.58
CA GLN A 121 12.21 14.17 -14.30
C GLN A 121 10.96 13.44 -14.80
N HIS A 122 9.94 13.34 -13.95
CA HIS A 122 8.68 12.71 -14.30
C HIS A 122 7.92 13.50 -15.37
N ASP A 123 7.78 14.82 -15.20
CA ASP A 123 7.08 15.68 -16.16
C ASP A 123 7.73 15.62 -17.54
N ASN A 124 9.07 15.60 -17.61
CA ASN A 124 9.80 15.39 -18.86
C ASN A 124 9.48 14.03 -19.52
N LEU A 125 9.26 12.96 -18.75
CA LEU A 125 8.85 11.67 -19.29
C LEU A 125 7.41 11.71 -19.80
N VAL A 126 6.50 12.32 -19.04
CA VAL A 126 5.09 12.51 -19.43
C VAL A 126 5.01 13.30 -20.74
N GLN A 127 5.71 14.41 -20.88
CA GLN A 127 5.72 15.21 -22.11
C GLN A 127 6.21 14.39 -23.32
N LYS A 128 7.26 13.57 -23.14
CA LYS A 128 7.73 12.69 -24.21
C LYS A 128 6.69 11.67 -24.61
N VAL A 129 6.01 11.03 -23.64
CA VAL A 129 4.94 10.06 -23.90
C VAL A 129 3.77 10.69 -24.66
N LEU A 130 3.36 11.91 -24.27
CA LEU A 130 2.25 12.63 -24.93
C LEU A 130 2.57 13.04 -26.37
N CYS A 131 3.85 13.17 -26.73
CA CYS A 131 4.29 13.43 -28.10
C CYS A 131 4.35 12.17 -28.98
N LEU A 132 4.19 10.96 -28.40
CA LEU A 132 4.21 9.70 -29.15
C LEU A 132 2.81 9.30 -29.61
N ASN A 133 2.71 8.79 -30.84
CA ASN A 133 1.47 8.28 -31.40
C ASN A 133 1.30 6.79 -31.03
N ASN A 134 0.71 6.56 -29.86
CA ASN A 134 0.18 5.29 -29.28
C ASN A 134 1.10 4.54 -28.30
N ASN A 135 0.50 4.10 -27.17
CA ASN A 135 0.83 3.00 -26.23
C ASN A 135 2.31 2.76 -25.84
N ASP A 136 3.21 3.64 -26.22
CA ASP A 136 4.61 3.55 -25.93
C ASP A 136 4.86 3.89 -24.46
N VAL A 137 5.68 3.06 -23.82
CA VAL A 137 6.12 3.26 -22.44
C VAL A 137 7.50 3.90 -22.48
N ILE A 138 7.66 5.08 -21.87
CA ILE A 138 8.98 5.69 -21.70
C ILE A 138 9.41 5.50 -20.25
N GLY A 139 10.36 4.58 -20.06
CA GLY A 139 10.75 4.12 -18.73
C GLY A 139 9.62 3.28 -18.13
N ASP A 140 8.82 3.89 -17.27
CA ASP A 140 7.64 3.32 -16.63
C ASP A 140 6.38 4.17 -16.80
N VAL A 141 6.45 5.28 -17.55
CA VAL A 141 5.33 6.19 -17.77
C VAL A 141 4.59 5.81 -19.04
N ILE A 142 3.26 5.74 -18.95
CA ILE A 142 2.36 5.38 -20.06
C ILE A 142 1.43 6.52 -20.47
N ASP A 143 1.16 7.45 -19.56
CA ASP A 143 0.28 8.60 -19.79
C ASP A 143 0.50 9.65 -18.69
N LYS A 144 -0.16 10.80 -18.81
CA LYS A 144 -0.33 11.71 -17.68
C LYS A 144 -1.31 11.13 -16.66
N SER A 145 -1.14 11.49 -15.39
CA SER A 145 -2.15 11.18 -14.37
C SER A 145 -3.48 11.87 -14.71
N PRO A 146 -4.64 11.19 -14.56
CA PRO A 146 -5.95 11.84 -14.64
C PRO A 146 -6.19 12.89 -13.54
N LEU A 147 -5.33 12.95 -12.51
CA LEU A 147 -5.38 13.95 -11.45
C LEU A 147 -4.38 15.09 -11.66
N SER A 148 -3.77 15.23 -12.85
CA SER A 148 -2.73 16.22 -13.11
C SER A 148 -3.15 17.67 -12.84
N GLU A 149 -4.44 17.97 -13.03
CA GLU A 149 -5.01 19.30 -12.83
C GLU A 149 -5.52 19.55 -11.39
N LEU A 150 -5.42 18.55 -10.49
CA LEU A 150 -5.79 18.71 -9.09
C LEU A 150 -4.76 19.59 -8.37
N ILE A 151 -5.23 20.67 -7.74
CA ILE A 151 -4.37 21.62 -7.03
C ILE A 151 -3.57 20.89 -5.96
N GLY A 152 -2.25 21.08 -5.99
CA GLY A 152 -1.30 20.44 -5.07
C GLY A 152 -0.88 19.02 -5.46
N PHE A 153 -1.57 18.37 -6.39
CA PHE A 153 -1.28 16.99 -6.77
C PHE A 153 -0.02 16.83 -7.62
N HIS A 154 0.73 15.78 -7.34
CA HIS A 154 1.77 15.28 -8.23
C HIS A 154 1.96 13.77 -8.00
N ALA A 155 1.96 12.98 -9.08
CA ALA A 155 1.97 11.51 -9.04
C ALA A 155 3.19 10.92 -8.28
N VAL A 156 4.34 11.60 -8.32
CA VAL A 156 5.56 11.15 -7.62
C VAL A 156 5.56 11.47 -6.12
N VAL A 157 4.68 12.34 -5.64
CA VAL A 157 4.70 12.84 -4.25
C VAL A 157 3.49 12.38 -3.45
N LEU A 158 2.29 12.39 -4.04
CA LEU A 158 1.03 12.18 -3.32
C LEU A 158 0.37 10.82 -3.61
N LEU A 159 1.20 9.83 -4.00
CA LEU A 159 0.83 8.42 -4.20
C LEU A 159 1.68 7.51 -3.29
N PRO A 160 1.46 7.52 -1.96
CA PRO A 160 2.26 6.75 -1.01
C PRO A 160 2.20 5.23 -1.27
N ASN A 161 3.10 4.50 -0.61
CA ASN A 161 3.03 3.04 -0.57
C ASN A 161 1.90 2.58 0.36
N ASP A 162 1.33 1.43 0.06
CA ASP A 162 0.25 0.86 0.84
C ASP A 162 0.86 0.03 1.98
N VAL A 163 0.91 0.57 3.18
CA VAL A 163 1.45 -0.12 4.35
C VAL A 163 0.71 -1.44 4.63
N MET A 164 -0.59 -1.50 4.33
CA MET A 164 -1.38 -2.70 4.55
C MET A 164 -0.94 -3.83 3.60
N HIS A 165 -0.86 -3.55 2.30
CA HIS A 165 -0.50 -4.57 1.32
C HIS A 165 1.01 -4.82 1.21
N ASP A 166 1.83 -3.77 1.25
CA ASP A 166 3.27 -3.86 1.04
C ASP A 166 3.99 -4.35 2.31
N LEU A 167 3.64 -3.79 3.47
CA LEU A 167 4.31 -4.12 4.73
C LEU A 167 3.61 -5.27 5.46
N HIS A 168 2.33 -5.12 5.82
CA HIS A 168 1.68 -6.11 6.68
C HIS A 168 1.45 -7.45 5.96
N GLU A 169 0.83 -7.44 4.78
CA GLU A 169 0.56 -8.68 4.03
C GLU A 169 1.76 -9.14 3.21
N GLY A 170 2.54 -8.20 2.69
CA GLY A 170 3.76 -8.45 1.95
C GLY A 170 4.89 -8.88 2.87
N LEU A 171 5.65 -7.92 3.39
CA LEU A 171 6.91 -8.18 4.08
C LEU A 171 6.74 -8.96 5.39
N CYS A 172 5.85 -8.55 6.30
CA CYS A 172 5.62 -9.24 7.56
C CYS A 172 5.15 -10.68 7.34
N GLY A 173 4.22 -10.89 6.39
CA GLY A 173 3.77 -12.22 5.98
C GLY A 173 4.90 -13.11 5.47
N GLN A 174 5.79 -12.57 4.63
CA GLN A 174 6.96 -13.31 4.11
C GLN A 174 7.98 -13.65 5.20
N VAL A 175 8.27 -12.71 6.11
CA VAL A 175 9.20 -12.94 7.23
C VAL A 175 8.66 -14.04 8.15
N LEU A 176 7.41 -13.92 8.59
CA LEU A 176 6.75 -14.94 9.41
C LEU A 176 6.80 -16.32 8.75
N LEU A 177 6.53 -16.39 7.45
CA LEU A 177 6.60 -17.63 6.69
C LEU A 177 8.02 -18.22 6.70
N ALA A 178 9.04 -17.40 6.50
CA ALA A 178 10.43 -17.82 6.54
C ALA A 178 10.80 -18.37 7.93
N MET A 179 10.39 -17.67 9.00
CA MET A 179 10.62 -18.08 10.39
C MET A 179 9.96 -19.42 10.72
N PHE A 180 8.71 -19.61 10.31
CA PHE A 180 8.00 -20.89 10.52
C PHE A 180 8.65 -22.03 9.73
N LYS A 181 9.03 -21.81 8.47
CA LYS A 181 9.75 -22.81 7.66
C LYS A 181 11.10 -23.17 8.28
N GLU A 182 11.84 -22.18 8.76
CA GLU A 182 13.13 -22.37 9.41
C GLU A 182 12.97 -23.18 10.71
N SER A 183 12.01 -22.81 11.55
CA SER A 183 11.72 -23.52 12.81
C SER A 183 11.38 -24.99 12.58
N SER A 184 10.60 -25.30 11.53
CA SER A 184 10.27 -26.66 11.14
C SER A 184 11.48 -27.42 10.60
N THR A 185 12.30 -26.76 9.77
CA THR A 185 13.50 -27.36 9.16
C THR A 185 14.56 -27.69 10.22
N LYS A 186 14.76 -26.79 11.19
CA LYS A 186 15.63 -27.00 12.35
C LYS A 186 15.02 -27.92 13.42
N ARG A 187 13.82 -28.45 13.19
CA ARG A 187 13.04 -29.30 14.12
C ARG A 187 12.88 -28.65 15.51
N LEU A 188 12.71 -27.34 15.53
CA LEU A 188 12.45 -26.56 16.74
C LEU A 188 10.98 -26.64 17.13
N LEU A 189 10.10 -26.58 16.13
CA LEU A 189 8.65 -26.68 16.27
C LEU A 189 8.05 -27.42 15.08
N SER A 190 7.06 -28.25 15.35
CA SER A 190 6.09 -28.74 14.40
C SER A 190 4.98 -27.70 14.18
N TYR A 191 4.24 -27.83 13.08
CA TYR A 191 3.08 -26.97 12.85
C TYR A 191 1.98 -27.13 13.90
N ALA A 192 1.86 -28.31 14.50
CA ALA A 192 0.93 -28.53 15.60
C ALA A 192 1.34 -27.76 16.86
N GLU A 193 2.63 -27.72 17.19
CA GLU A 193 3.14 -26.94 18.33
C GLU A 193 3.05 -25.43 18.08
N ILE A 194 3.26 -24.97 16.85
CA ILE A 194 3.02 -23.56 16.48
C ILE A 194 1.55 -23.20 16.72
N GLU A 195 0.64 -24.04 16.25
CA GLU A 195 -0.79 -23.85 16.41
C GLU A 195 -1.20 -23.85 17.89
N ASP A 196 -0.72 -24.82 18.67
CA ASP A 196 -1.02 -24.94 20.09
C ASP A 196 -0.57 -23.68 20.87
N ARG A 197 0.60 -23.14 20.55
CA ARG A 197 1.09 -21.88 21.15
C ARG A 197 0.24 -20.68 20.77
N LEU A 198 -0.20 -20.57 19.52
CA LEU A 198 -1.11 -19.49 19.10
C LEU A 198 -2.50 -19.64 19.73
N ILE A 199 -2.95 -20.85 20.04
CA ILE A 199 -4.23 -21.08 20.70
C ILE A 199 -4.12 -20.71 22.18
N SER A 200 -3.09 -21.20 22.86
CA SER A 200 -2.86 -21.09 24.30
C SER A 200 -2.33 -19.74 24.76
N PHE A 201 -1.76 -18.93 23.87
CA PHE A 201 -1.29 -17.59 24.22
C PHE A 201 -2.43 -16.70 24.74
N GLU A 202 -2.19 -16.07 25.89
CA GLU A 202 -3.16 -15.17 26.52
C GLU A 202 -3.13 -13.79 25.84
N TYR A 203 -4.00 -13.61 24.86
CA TYR A 203 -4.19 -12.31 24.20
C TYR A 203 -4.95 -11.34 25.10
N ASP A 204 -4.44 -10.11 25.22
CA ASP A 204 -5.14 -9.04 25.90
C ASP A 204 -6.48 -8.72 25.20
N SER A 205 -7.42 -8.15 25.95
CA SER A 205 -8.74 -7.72 25.52
C SER A 205 -8.75 -6.92 24.21
N TYR A 206 -7.77 -6.04 24.00
CA TYR A 206 -7.61 -5.25 22.77
C TYR A 206 -7.16 -6.09 21.56
N ASP A 207 -6.47 -7.19 21.81
CA ASP A 207 -5.80 -8.02 20.81
C ASP A 207 -6.67 -9.19 20.31
N LYS A 208 -7.70 -9.58 21.07
CA LYS A 208 -8.59 -10.69 20.75
C LYS A 208 -9.25 -10.59 19.37
N LYS A 209 -9.54 -9.36 18.91
CA LYS A 209 -10.16 -9.11 17.59
C LYS A 209 -9.22 -9.41 16.41
N ASN A 210 -7.91 -9.32 16.64
CA ASN A 210 -6.87 -9.53 15.63
C ASN A 210 -6.09 -10.82 15.86
N LYS A 211 -6.66 -11.78 16.61
CA LYS A 211 -6.00 -13.07 16.85
C LYS A 211 -5.55 -13.68 15.52
N PRO A 212 -4.28 -14.11 15.41
CA PRO A 212 -3.79 -14.69 14.18
C PRO A 212 -4.66 -15.88 13.78
N PRO A 213 -5.02 -16.01 12.49
CA PRO A 213 -5.85 -17.13 12.07
C PRO A 213 -5.06 -18.42 12.17
N PHE A 214 -5.81 -19.51 12.21
CA PHE A 214 -5.30 -20.87 12.32
C PHE A 214 -4.20 -21.15 11.27
N LEU A 215 -3.01 -21.59 11.68
CA LEU A 215 -1.91 -21.96 10.78
C LEU A 215 -1.87 -23.48 10.57
N ARG A 216 -2.43 -23.99 9.47
CA ARG A 216 -2.28 -25.40 9.07
C ARG A 216 -1.07 -25.55 8.16
N LYS A 217 -0.53 -26.77 8.09
CA LYS A 217 0.45 -27.16 7.05
C LYS A 217 -0.04 -26.82 5.63
N LYS A 218 -1.35 -26.96 5.36
CA LYS A 218 -1.99 -26.56 4.09
C LYS A 218 -2.09 -25.04 3.89
N HIS A 219 -1.97 -24.24 4.95
CA HIS A 219 -1.96 -22.77 4.88
C HIS A 219 -0.56 -22.23 4.58
N LEU A 220 0.46 -23.10 4.53
CA LEU A 220 1.80 -22.78 4.02
C LEU A 220 1.94 -23.16 2.55
N HIS A 221 0.83 -23.60 1.94
CA HIS A 221 0.74 -23.93 0.54
C HIS A 221 0.67 -22.64 -0.29
N LYS A 222 1.46 -22.55 -1.37
CA LYS A 222 1.69 -21.34 -2.17
C LYS A 222 2.44 -20.19 -1.48
N GLY A 223 3.12 -20.45 -0.37
CA GLY A 223 4.11 -19.51 0.19
C GLY A 223 3.52 -18.18 0.68
N LYS A 224 2.34 -18.21 1.31
CA LYS A 224 1.74 -17.06 2.00
C LYS A 224 1.13 -17.51 3.32
N ILE A 225 1.04 -16.61 4.29
CA ILE A 225 0.24 -16.81 5.50
C ILE A 225 -1.18 -16.32 5.23
N ILE A 226 -2.17 -17.12 5.60
CA ILE A 226 -3.58 -16.71 5.52
C ILE A 226 -3.86 -15.73 6.66
N GLY A 227 -4.65 -14.69 6.42
CA GLY A 227 -5.11 -13.73 7.43
C GLY A 227 -5.20 -12.32 6.88
N THR A 228 -5.96 -11.47 7.57
CA THR A 228 -6.00 -10.04 7.25
C THR A 228 -4.65 -9.39 7.57
N ALA A 229 -4.35 -8.26 6.93
CA ALA A 229 -3.19 -7.44 7.24
C ALA A 229 -3.01 -7.20 8.76
N SER A 230 -4.08 -6.83 9.47
CA SER A 230 -4.03 -6.60 10.92
C SER A 230 -3.63 -7.86 11.69
N GLN A 231 -4.13 -9.05 11.31
CA GLN A 231 -3.75 -10.31 11.94
C GLN A 231 -2.28 -10.68 11.67
N GLN A 232 -1.78 -10.43 10.46
CA GLN A 232 -0.40 -10.73 10.10
C GLN A 232 0.58 -9.80 10.82
N MET A 233 0.31 -8.49 10.83
CA MET A 233 1.10 -7.52 11.58
C MET A 233 1.11 -7.84 13.07
N PHE A 234 -0.05 -8.24 13.60
CA PHE A 234 -0.18 -8.61 15.00
C PHE A 234 0.64 -9.87 15.35
N LEU A 235 0.57 -10.92 14.53
CA LEU A 235 1.40 -12.10 14.69
C LEU A 235 2.89 -11.77 14.59
N PHE A 236 3.28 -10.92 13.63
CA PHE A 236 4.65 -10.46 13.47
C PHE A 236 5.17 -9.77 14.73
N ARG A 237 4.39 -8.84 15.29
CA ARG A 237 4.71 -8.11 16.52
C ARG A 237 4.86 -9.03 17.73
N LEU A 238 3.97 -10.02 17.86
CA LEU A 238 3.98 -10.94 19.01
C LEU A 238 4.89 -12.16 18.84
N PHE A 239 5.42 -12.40 17.64
CA PHE A 239 6.24 -13.57 17.36
C PHE A 239 7.39 -13.76 18.38
N PRO A 240 8.18 -12.71 18.74
CA PRO A 240 9.27 -12.87 19.69
C PRO A 240 8.81 -13.28 21.09
N ILE A 241 7.57 -12.95 21.46
CA ILE A 241 6.99 -13.25 22.77
C ILE A 241 6.39 -14.66 22.78
N ILE A 242 5.61 -15.01 21.76
CA ILE A 242 4.97 -16.34 21.63
C ILE A 242 6.02 -17.45 21.47
N PHE A 243 7.13 -17.13 20.79
CA PHE A 243 8.19 -18.09 20.44
C PHE A 243 9.53 -17.74 21.08
N TYR A 244 9.51 -17.15 22.28
CA TYR A 244 10.69 -16.63 22.98
C TYR A 244 11.80 -17.67 23.24
N ASP A 245 11.43 -18.94 23.41
CA ASP A 245 12.33 -20.05 23.69
C ASP A 245 13.09 -20.53 22.43
N ILE A 246 12.58 -20.25 21.24
CA ILE A 246 13.21 -20.66 19.98
C ILE A 246 13.80 -19.50 19.19
N ILE A 247 13.41 -18.24 19.48
CA ILE A 247 13.76 -17.08 18.66
C ILE A 247 15.26 -16.93 18.42
N ASN A 248 16.07 -17.17 19.45
CA ASN A 248 17.52 -17.03 19.36
C ASN A 248 18.19 -18.07 18.46
N ARG A 249 17.49 -19.17 18.17
CA ARG A 249 17.94 -20.28 17.32
C ARG A 249 17.54 -20.08 15.86
N LEU A 250 16.79 -19.02 15.55
CA LEU A 250 16.40 -18.63 14.20
C LEU A 250 17.42 -17.64 13.63
N ASP A 251 17.93 -17.92 12.44
CA ASP A 251 18.85 -17.06 11.69
C ASP A 251 18.07 -15.88 11.10
N THR A 252 16.79 -16.11 10.77
CA THR A 252 15.86 -15.08 10.28
C THR A 252 15.41 -14.07 11.34
N LYS A 253 15.80 -14.22 12.61
CA LYS A 253 15.41 -13.31 13.70
C LYS A 253 15.79 -11.84 13.46
N GLY A 254 16.85 -11.60 12.69
CA GLY A 254 17.28 -10.25 12.29
C GLY A 254 16.16 -9.44 11.62
N CYS A 255 15.26 -10.12 10.90
CA CYS A 255 14.16 -9.47 10.19
C CYS A 255 13.09 -8.87 11.10
N LEU A 256 13.01 -9.28 12.38
CA LEU A 256 12.06 -8.71 13.34
C LEU A 256 12.48 -7.32 13.83
N TYR A 257 13.77 -6.99 13.75
CA TYR A 257 14.30 -5.70 14.17
C TYR A 257 14.23 -4.63 13.05
N LEU A 258 13.68 -4.98 11.88
CA LEU A 258 13.52 -4.03 10.77
C LEU A 258 12.42 -2.97 11.03
N PHE A 259 11.63 -3.13 12.10
CA PHE A 259 10.47 -2.27 12.41
C PHE A 259 10.43 -1.77 13.85
N THR A 260 11.53 -1.89 14.58
CA THR A 260 11.74 -1.30 15.92
C THR A 260 12.72 -0.15 15.82
#